data_AF-A0A538R3N2-F1
#
_entry.id   AF-A0A538R3N2-F1
#
_cell.length_a   1.000
_cell.length_b   1.000
_cell.length_c   1.000
_cell.angle_alpha   90.00
_cell.angle_beta   90.00
_cell.angle_gamma   90.00
#
_symmetry.space_group_name_H-M   'P 1'
#
loop_
_entity.id
_entity.type
_entity.pdbx_description
1 polymer ?
#
loop_
_entity_poly.entity_id
_entity_poly.type
_entity_poly.pdbx_seq_one_letter_code
_entity_poly.pdbx_strand_id
1 'polypeptide(L)' 'MIGQAHPRLGGDRLAAGAGRFVDDVRPPGLLHAAVLRSPHAHARLLSVDAGRARELAGVRAVLTAADRR' A
#
# COMPACT_ATOMS: atom_id res chain seq x y z
N MET A 1 -12.70 -31.55 -17.74
CA MET A 1 -12.02 -32.76 -18.26
C MET A 1 -10.53 -32.46 -18.42
N ILE A 2 -9.67 -33.45 -18.22
CA ILE A 2 -8.23 -33.28 -18.50
C ILE A 2 -8.02 -33.24 -20.02
N GLY A 3 -7.20 -32.30 -20.51
CA GLY A 3 -6.89 -32.13 -21.93
C GLY A 3 -7.83 -31.23 -22.73
N GLN A 4 -8.83 -30.60 -22.11
CA GLN A 4 -9.79 -29.72 -22.79
C GLN A 4 -9.56 -28.24 -22.46
N ALA A 5 -9.72 -27.37 -23.46
CA ALA A 5 -9.65 -25.92 -23.28
C ALA A 5 -10.96 -25.40 -22.67
N HIS A 6 -10.94 -25.11 -21.36
CA HIS A 6 -12.06 -24.52 -20.66
C HIS A 6 -11.83 -23.02 -20.42
N PRO A 7 -12.90 -22.19 -20.42
CA PRO A 7 -12.80 -20.81 -19.97
C PRO A 7 -12.20 -20.73 -18.57
N ARG A 8 -11.35 -19.74 -18.36
CA ARG A 8 -10.71 -19.50 -17.06
C ARG A 8 -11.79 -19.17 -16.04
N LEU A 9 -11.74 -19.83 -14.88
CA LEU A 9 -12.64 -19.51 -13.77
C LEU A 9 -12.51 -18.03 -13.40
N GLY A 10 -13.65 -17.33 -13.35
CA GLY A 10 -13.72 -15.90 -13.08
C GLY A 10 -13.25 -15.00 -14.23
N GLY A 11 -12.91 -15.56 -15.40
CA GLY A 11 -12.42 -14.83 -16.56
C GLY A 11 -13.36 -13.76 -17.06
N ASP A 12 -14.66 -14.06 -17.16
CA ASP A 12 -15.66 -13.11 -17.65
C ASP A 12 -15.79 -11.89 -16.73
N ARG A 13 -15.83 -12.12 -15.41
CA ARG A 13 -15.92 -11.03 -14.42
C ARG A 13 -14.68 -10.15 -14.43
N LEU A 14 -13.49 -10.76 -14.56
CA LEU A 14 -12.23 -10.02 -14.65
C LEU A 14 -12.15 -9.21 -15.95
N ALA A 15 -12.55 -9.79 -17.08
CA ALA A 15 -12.58 -9.12 -18.38
C ALA A 15 -13.60 -7.96 -18.41
N ALA A 16 -14.68 -8.07 -17.65
CA ALA A 16 -15.71 -7.04 -17.51
C ALA A 16 -15.35 -5.93 -16.50
N GLY A 17 -14.17 -5.95 -15.88
CA GLY A 17 -13.80 -4.98 -14.84
C GLY A 17 -14.57 -5.14 -13.53
N ALA A 18 -15.33 -6.23 -13.36
CA ALA A 18 -16.09 -6.55 -12.16
C ALA A 18 -15.29 -7.40 -11.15
N GLY A 19 -13.98 -7.54 -11.39
CA GLY A 19 -13.04 -8.04 -10.38
C GLY A 19 -13.02 -7.12 -9.17
N ARG A 20 -12.72 -7.68 -7.99
CA ARG A 20 -12.53 -6.88 -6.78
C ARG A 20 -11.17 -7.24 -6.18
N PHE A 21 -10.29 -6.26 -6.17
CA PHE A 21 -8.93 -6.33 -5.64
C PHE A 21 -8.82 -5.48 -4.37
N VAL A 22 -7.66 -5.57 -3.71
CA VAL A 22 -7.40 -4.84 -2.47
C VAL A 22 -7.57 -3.32 -2.65
N ASP A 23 -7.17 -2.79 -3.81
CA ASP A 23 -7.25 -1.37 -4.13
C ASP A 23 -8.65 -0.94 -4.61
N ASP A 24 -9.63 -1.83 -4.68
CA ASP A 24 -11.04 -1.48 -4.93
C ASP A 24 -11.83 -1.28 -3.63
N VAL A 25 -11.23 -1.61 -2.48
CA VAL A 25 -11.87 -1.54 -1.18
C VAL A 25 -11.86 -0.09 -0.68
N ARG A 26 -13.03 0.45 -0.32
CA ARG A 26 -13.23 1.84 0.12
C ARG A 26 -14.02 1.89 1.43
N PRO A 27 -13.41 1.53 2.59
CA PRO A 27 -14.10 1.65 3.88
C PRO A 27 -14.25 3.13 4.28
N PRO A 28 -15.27 3.48 5.08
CA PRO A 28 -15.37 4.82 5.66
C PRO A 28 -14.09 5.19 6.43
N GLY A 29 -13.58 6.40 6.21
CA GLY A 29 -12.36 6.87 6.87
C GLY A 29 -11.05 6.27 6.34
N LEU A 30 -11.05 5.67 5.13
CA LEU A 30 -9.83 5.19 4.48
C LEU A 30 -8.73 6.27 4.45
N LEU A 31 -7.57 5.93 5.02
CA LEU A 31 -6.35 6.74 4.95
C LEU A 31 -5.41 6.18 3.88
N HIS A 32 -4.55 7.04 3.36
CA HIS A 32 -3.48 6.65 2.43
C HIS A 32 -2.14 6.67 3.18
N ALA A 33 -1.26 5.73 2.83
CA ALA A 33 0.08 5.64 3.37
C ALA A 33 1.12 5.79 2.26
N ALA A 34 2.23 6.43 2.58
CA ALA A 34 3.41 6.53 1.72
C ALA A 34 4.65 6.12 2.51
N VAL A 35 5.61 5.48 1.84
CA VAL A 35 6.85 5.02 2.45
C VAL A 35 8.01 5.82 1.89
N LEU A 36 8.67 6.60 2.74
CA LEU A 36 9.96 7.20 2.43
C LEU A 36 11.04 6.10 2.48
N ARG A 37 11.77 5.93 1.38
CA ARG A 37 12.81 4.90 1.25
C ARG A 37 14.20 5.53 1.30
N SER A 38 15.18 4.74 1.75
CA SER A 38 16.58 5.15 1.74
C SER A 38 17.04 5.44 0.31
N PRO A 39 17.70 6.58 0.04
CA PRO A 39 18.40 6.81 -1.23
C PRO A 39 19.77 6.12 -1.28
N HIS A 40 20.22 5.54 -0.16
CA HIS A 40 21.50 4.85 -0.04
C HIS A 40 21.29 3.34 0.00
N ALA A 41 22.08 2.59 -0.78
CA ALA A 41 22.07 1.12 -0.78
C ALA A 41 22.60 0.55 0.55
N HIS A 42 23.56 1.22 1.20
CA HIS A 42 24.09 0.86 2.50
C HIS A 42 24.48 2.11 3.28
N ALA A 43 23.88 2.30 4.46
CA ALA A 43 24.17 3.42 5.35
C ALA A 43 23.71 3.11 6.77
N ARG A 44 24.28 3.82 7.76
CA ARG A 44 23.77 3.85 9.13
C ARG A 44 22.77 4.99 9.26
N LEU A 45 21.57 4.70 9.77
CA LEU A 45 20.57 5.72 10.09
C LEU A 45 20.96 6.42 11.40
N LEU A 46 21.51 7.63 11.30
CA LEU A 46 21.93 8.41 12.48
C LEU A 46 20.75 9.10 13.17
N SER A 47 19.87 9.71 12.39
CA SER A 47 18.69 10.43 12.89
C SER A 47 17.58 10.50 11.84
N VAL A 48 16.35 10.72 12.29
CA VAL A 48 15.18 11.03 11.46
C VAL A 48 14.42 12.16 12.14
N ASP A 49 14.33 13.31 11.49
CA ASP A 49 13.40 14.37 11.88
C ASP A 49 12.16 14.30 10.99
N ALA A 50 11.01 14.09 11.64
CA ALA A 50 9.71 14.02 11.00
C ALA A 50 8.75 15.11 11.52
N GLY A 51 9.24 16.13 12.26
CA GLY A 51 8.42 17.18 12.86
C GLY A 51 7.54 17.89 11.83
N ARG A 52 8.16 18.46 10.80
CA ARG A 52 7.43 19.15 9.72
C ARG A 52 6.39 18.25 9.05
N ALA A 53 6.69 16.99 8.82
CA ALA A 53 5.75 16.05 8.20
C ALA A 53 4.53 15.79 9.10
N ARG A 54 4.73 15.70 10.42
CA ARG A 54 3.63 15.51 11.38
C ARG A 54 2.71 16.72 11.51
N GLU A 55 3.23 17.92 11.26
CA GLU A 55 2.47 19.18 11.36
C GLU A 55 1.66 19.50 10.10
N LEU A 56 1.90 18.82 8.97
CA LEU A 56 1.16 19.06 7.74
C LEU A 56 -0.32 18.70 7.91
N ALA A 57 -1.20 19.62 7.51
CA ALA A 57 -2.63 19.39 7.48
C ALA A 57 -2.96 18.14 6.64
N GLY A 58 -3.77 17.24 7.21
CA GLY A 58 -4.16 15.97 6.58
C GLY A 58 -3.23 14.79 6.87
N VAL A 59 -2.04 15.01 7.45
CA VAL A 59 -1.20 13.89 7.93
C VAL A 59 -1.76 13.36 9.24
N ARG A 60 -2.14 12.08 9.24
CA ARG A 60 -2.67 11.42 10.46
C ARG A 60 -1.58 10.85 11.35
N ALA A 61 -0.48 10.36 10.76
CA ALA A 61 0.64 9.77 11.48
C ALA A 61 1.91 9.79 10.61
N VAL A 62 3.08 9.89 11.27
CA VAL A 62 4.39 9.61 10.66
C VAL A 62 5.12 8.64 11.56
N LEU A 63 5.31 7.41 11.07
CA LEU A 63 5.90 6.31 11.80
C LEU A 63 7.37 6.14 11.39
N THR A 64 8.22 5.93 12.38
CA THR A 64 9.67 5.78 12.26
C THR A 64 10.12 4.48 12.95
N ALA A 65 11.41 4.12 12.81
CA ALA A 65 11.95 2.97 13.53
C ALA A 65 11.87 3.11 15.05
N ALA A 66 11.83 4.35 15.58
CA ALA A 66 11.71 4.62 17.01
C ALA A 66 10.31 4.30 17.57
N ASP A 67 9.30 4.15 16.71
CA ASP A 67 7.92 3.83 17.11
C ASP A 67 7.66 2.32 17.24
N ARG A 68 8.67 1.48 16.91
CA ARG A 68 8.57 0.02 17.00
C ARG A 68 8.69 -0.40 18.46
N ARG A 69 7.58 -0.87 19.04
CA ARG A 69 7.59 -1.60 20.34
C ARG A 69 8.08 -3.02 20.17
#